data_AF-A0A7J8PYA3-F1
#
_entry.id   AF-A0A7J8PYA3-F1
#
_cell.length_a   1.000
_cell.length_b   1.000
_cell.length_c   1.000
_cell.angle_alpha   90.00
_cell.angle_beta   90.00
_cell.angle_gamma   90.00
#
_symmetry.space_group_name_H-M   'P 1'
#
loop_
_entity.id
_entity.type
_entity.pdbx_description
1 polymer ?
#
loop_
_entity_poly.entity_id
_entity_poly.type
_entity_poly.pdbx_seq_one_letter_code
_entity_poly.pdbx_strand_id
1 'polypeptide(L)'
;MRCWYPFMEEAIQQQIKWDRITKLVLLPLFPQFSISTTGSSIRVLQRIFMDDAYLLRLPVSIIRFWYRRQGYIRSIADSIVTQLSKFEKPEEVLIFFSAHGVPVSYDENDGDPYKDQIEECIYLIMREHSRVGPVQWLKPYTNEVLVELGRKGVKSLLAVPIRELGRVPALGCTSSFITDLADAVVEALPSAKSLSILRETAKESDCR
;
A
#
# COMPACT_ATOMS: atom_id res chain seq x y z
N MET A 1 10.73 -9.22 -6.28
CA MET A 1 9.46 -9.66 -5.66
C MET A 1 9.76 -10.52 -4.45
N ARG A 2 8.81 -10.71 -3.53
CA ARG A 2 9.07 -11.43 -2.27
C ARG A 2 8.93 -12.95 -2.37
N CYS A 3 7.90 -13.42 -3.06
CA CYS A 3 7.55 -14.85 -3.11
C CYS A 3 7.56 -15.42 -4.53
N TRP A 4 8.05 -14.65 -5.51
CA TRP A 4 8.10 -15.05 -6.91
C TRP A 4 9.25 -14.35 -7.65
N TYR A 5 9.59 -14.84 -8.84
CA TYR A 5 10.63 -14.27 -9.68
C TYR A 5 10.23 -12.94 -10.33
N PRO A 6 11.19 -12.01 -10.56
CA PRO A 6 12.54 -12.05 -10.01
C PRO A 6 12.53 -11.81 -8.49
N PHE A 7 13.32 -12.56 -7.72
CA PHE A 7 13.44 -12.36 -6.28
C PHE A 7 14.16 -11.05 -5.95
N MET A 8 14.00 -10.56 -4.71
CA MET A 8 14.63 -9.30 -4.28
C MET A 8 16.15 -9.40 -4.34
N GLU A 9 16.70 -10.53 -3.93
CA GLU A 9 18.11 -10.89 -3.96
C GLU A 9 18.67 -10.79 -5.39
N GLU A 10 17.97 -11.37 -6.35
CA GLU A 10 18.36 -11.38 -7.77
C GLU A 10 18.32 -9.97 -8.38
N ALA A 11 17.24 -9.23 -8.10
CA ALA A 11 17.11 -7.85 -8.57
C ALA A 11 18.22 -6.95 -8.01
N ILE A 12 18.58 -7.11 -6.73
CA ILE A 12 19.67 -6.36 -6.11
C ILE A 12 21.03 -6.75 -6.71
N GLN A 13 21.29 -8.04 -6.92
CA GLN A 13 22.57 -8.48 -7.46
C GLN A 13 22.77 -8.09 -8.92
N GLN A 14 21.75 -8.27 -9.76
CA GLN A 14 21.87 -8.06 -11.20
C GLN A 14 21.69 -6.59 -11.58
N GLN A 15 20.67 -5.91 -11.06
CA GLN A 15 20.34 -4.56 -11.54
C GLN A 15 21.11 -3.49 -10.76
N ILE A 16 21.13 -3.56 -9.43
CA ILE A 16 21.74 -2.49 -8.62
C ILE A 16 23.27 -2.45 -8.77
N LYS A 17 23.92 -3.61 -8.77
CA LYS A 17 25.40 -3.67 -8.85
C LYS A 17 25.92 -3.48 -10.27
N TRP A 18 25.30 -4.08 -11.29
CA TRP A 18 25.78 -3.93 -12.67
C TRP A 18 25.54 -2.52 -13.19
N ASP A 19 24.40 -1.90 -12.86
CA ASP A 19 24.08 -0.53 -13.29
C ASP A 19 24.76 0.55 -12.43
N ARG A 20 25.56 0.14 -11.43
CA ARG A 20 26.30 1.04 -10.51
C ARG A 20 25.41 2.11 -9.88
N ILE A 21 24.24 1.70 -9.41
CA ILE A 21 23.27 2.58 -8.76
C ILE A 21 23.91 3.25 -7.54
N THR A 22 23.76 4.57 -7.41
CA THR A 22 24.38 5.39 -6.35
C THR A 22 23.40 5.76 -5.23
N LYS A 23 22.10 5.62 -5.45
CA LYS A 23 21.03 5.82 -4.47
C LYS A 23 19.88 4.87 -4.78
N LEU A 24 19.30 4.29 -3.74
CA LEU A 24 18.15 3.38 -3.85
C LEU A 24 16.93 3.99 -3.16
N VAL A 25 15.77 3.88 -3.79
CA VAL A 25 14.48 4.14 -3.15
C VAL A 25 13.69 2.84 -3.12
N LEU A 26 13.30 2.40 -1.93
CA LEU A 26 12.36 1.30 -1.77
C LEU A 26 10.93 1.87 -1.79
N LEU A 27 10.22 1.63 -2.89
CA LEU A 27 8.80 1.92 -3.05
C LEU A 27 7.99 0.60 -2.99
N PRO A 28 7.25 0.33 -1.91
CA PRO A 28 6.33 -0.79 -1.84
C PRO A 28 5.15 -0.59 -2.79
N LEU A 29 4.68 -1.66 -3.44
CA LEU A 29 3.47 -1.62 -4.27
C LEU A 29 2.16 -1.72 -3.45
N PHE A 30 2.29 -1.83 -2.13
CA PHE A 30 1.18 -1.73 -1.19
C PHE A 30 1.09 -0.28 -0.69
N PRO A 31 -0.02 0.44 -0.91
CA PRO A 31 -0.19 1.80 -0.41
C PRO A 31 -0.18 1.88 1.12
N GLN A 32 -0.79 0.89 1.77
CA GLN A 32 -0.83 0.76 3.22
C GLN A 32 0.32 -0.11 3.71
N PHE A 33 0.93 0.28 4.83
CA PHE A 33 1.94 -0.53 5.51
C PHE A 33 1.25 -1.67 6.27
N SER A 34 1.80 -2.88 6.14
CA SER A 34 1.64 -3.95 7.12
C SER A 34 3.00 -4.56 7.46
N ILE A 35 3.13 -5.06 8.70
CA ILE A 35 4.28 -5.83 9.18
C ILE A 35 4.50 -7.06 8.30
N SER A 36 3.41 -7.65 7.78
CA SER A 36 3.41 -8.86 6.95
C SER A 36 3.83 -8.62 5.50
N THR A 37 3.65 -7.41 4.97
CA THR A 37 3.91 -7.06 3.56
C THR A 37 5.16 -6.19 3.44
N THR A 38 5.01 -4.87 3.57
CA THR A 38 6.08 -3.88 3.47
C THR A 38 7.13 -4.11 4.55
N GLY A 39 6.72 -4.36 5.79
CA GLY A 39 7.65 -4.64 6.89
C GLY A 39 8.51 -5.87 6.63
N SER A 40 7.90 -6.95 6.12
CA SER A 40 8.61 -8.18 5.75
C SER A 40 9.64 -7.94 4.64
N SER A 41 9.26 -7.17 3.62
CA SER A 41 10.13 -6.81 2.50
C SER A 41 11.33 -5.96 2.94
N ILE A 42 11.12 -4.99 3.83
CA ILE A 42 12.18 -4.18 4.43
C ILE A 42 13.16 -5.07 5.21
N ARG A 43 12.68 -6.03 6.01
CA ARG A 43 13.55 -6.95 6.78
C ARG A 43 14.45 -7.79 5.88
N VAL A 44 13.97 -8.24 4.73
CA VAL A 44 14.82 -8.97 3.77
C VAL A 44 15.82 -8.05 3.10
N LEU A 45 15.43 -6.84 2.69
CA LEU A 45 16.37 -5.86 2.16
C LEU A 45 17.51 -5.59 3.16
N GLN A 46 17.16 -5.35 4.42
CA GLN A 46 18.14 -5.13 5.49
C GLN A 46 19.09 -6.32 5.66
N ARG A 47 18.58 -7.56 5.64
CA ARG A 47 19.42 -8.76 5.71
C ARG A 47 20.41 -8.85 4.55
N ILE A 48 19.93 -8.69 3.31
CA ILE A 48 20.77 -8.72 2.11
C ILE A 48 21.86 -7.65 2.19
N PHE A 49 21.51 -6.46 2.68
CA PHE A 49 22.47 -5.36 2.83
C PHE A 49 23.50 -5.64 3.90
N MET A 50 23.13 -6.26 5.02
CA MET A 50 24.07 -6.61 6.10
C MET A 50 25.17 -7.57 5.65
N ASP A 51 24.88 -8.42 4.66
CA ASP A 51 25.81 -9.43 4.15
C ASP A 51 26.73 -8.90 3.03
N ASP A 52 26.61 -7.61 2.65
CA ASP A 52 27.33 -7.03 1.52
C ASP A 52 27.92 -5.63 1.79
N ALA A 53 29.25 -5.53 1.75
CA ALA A 53 29.97 -4.30 2.07
C ALA A 53 29.69 -3.12 1.11
N TYR A 54 29.37 -3.40 -0.16
CA TYR A 54 28.97 -2.35 -1.11
C TYR A 54 27.58 -1.83 -0.78
N LEU A 55 26.62 -2.73 -0.55
CA LEU A 55 25.25 -2.37 -0.24
C LEU A 55 25.12 -1.63 1.11
N LEU A 56 25.94 -1.99 2.11
CA LEU A 56 25.99 -1.27 3.40
C LEU A 56 26.27 0.23 3.29
N ARG A 57 26.96 0.65 2.22
CA ARG A 57 27.32 2.05 1.95
C ARG A 57 26.35 2.74 1.01
N LEU A 58 25.51 1.99 0.31
CA LEU A 58 24.52 2.53 -0.62
C LEU A 58 23.47 3.35 0.17
N PRO A 59 23.27 4.64 -0.14
CA PRO A 59 22.18 5.42 0.44
C PRO A 59 20.82 4.84 0.01
N VAL A 60 19.98 4.52 1.00
CA VAL A 60 18.62 4.00 0.78
C VAL A 60 17.61 4.94 1.41
N SER A 61 16.57 5.27 0.65
CA SER A 61 15.33 5.86 1.19
C SER A 61 14.21 4.84 1.14
N ILE A 62 13.36 4.81 2.17
CA ILE A 62 12.27 3.84 2.26
C ILE A 62 10.95 4.61 2.39
N ILE A 63 10.08 4.45 1.39
CA ILE A 63 8.71 4.91 1.46
C ILE A 63 7.93 3.84 2.22
N ARG A 64 7.55 4.10 3.48
CA ARG A 64 6.86 3.09 4.30
C ARG A 64 5.42 2.85 3.89
N PHE A 65 4.73 3.89 3.45
CA PHE A 65 3.34 3.87 2.99
C PHE A 65 3.07 5.12 2.14
N TRP A 66 2.03 5.08 1.33
CA TRP A 66 1.66 6.18 0.41
C TRP A 66 0.15 6.24 0.11
N TYR A 67 -0.71 5.58 0.91
CA TYR A 67 -2.17 5.58 0.73
C TYR A 67 -2.85 6.96 0.77
N ARG A 68 -2.18 8.00 1.32
CA ARG A 68 -2.68 9.39 1.35
C ARG A 68 -2.36 10.20 0.10
N ARG A 69 -1.60 9.64 -0.85
CA ARG A 69 -1.22 10.33 -2.08
C ARG A 69 -2.47 10.66 -2.90
N GLN A 70 -2.56 11.90 -3.39
CA GLN A 70 -3.76 12.43 -4.03
C GLN A 70 -4.09 11.73 -5.35
N GLY A 71 -3.08 11.39 -6.14
CA GLY A 71 -3.27 10.63 -7.38
C GLY A 71 -3.81 9.23 -7.12
N TYR A 72 -3.39 8.58 -6.03
CA TYR A 72 -3.96 7.29 -5.60
C TYR A 72 -5.43 7.43 -5.20
N ILE A 73 -5.74 8.36 -4.29
CA ILE A 73 -7.10 8.62 -3.81
C ILE A 73 -8.03 8.89 -4.98
N ARG A 74 -7.67 9.83 -5.86
CA ARG A 74 -8.46 10.19 -7.05
C ARG A 74 -8.66 9.02 -8.00
N SER A 75 -7.62 8.22 -8.26
CA SER A 75 -7.76 7.09 -9.17
C SER A 75 -8.76 6.05 -8.67
N ILE A 76 -8.77 5.78 -7.36
CA ILE A 76 -9.78 4.90 -6.76
C ILE A 76 -11.16 5.56 -6.86
N ALA A 77 -11.26 6.82 -6.48
CA ALA A 77 -12.51 7.56 -6.43
C ALA A 77 -13.17 7.67 -7.84
N ASP A 78 -12.38 7.97 -8.88
CA ASP A 78 -12.81 8.04 -10.27
C ASP A 78 -13.22 6.66 -10.82
N SER A 79 -12.52 5.60 -10.42
CA SER A 79 -12.94 4.23 -10.74
C SER A 79 -14.28 3.90 -10.12
N ILE A 80 -14.52 4.29 -8.86
CA ILE A 80 -15.82 4.09 -8.18
C ILE A 80 -16.92 4.81 -8.97
N VAL A 81 -16.73 6.09 -9.29
CA VAL A 81 -17.71 6.89 -10.06
C VAL A 81 -17.98 6.25 -11.43
N THR A 82 -16.93 5.81 -12.13
CA THR A 82 -17.03 5.16 -13.44
C THR A 82 -17.78 3.83 -13.39
N GLN A 83 -17.64 3.05 -12.31
CA GLN A 83 -18.41 1.81 -12.16
C GLN A 83 -19.84 2.07 -11.70
N LEU A 84 -20.06 3.06 -10.82
CA LEU A 84 -21.40 3.44 -10.37
C LEU A 84 -22.29 3.95 -11.51
N SER A 85 -21.72 4.70 -12.47
CA SER A 85 -22.48 5.21 -13.62
C SER A 85 -23.02 4.13 -14.55
N LYS A 86 -22.61 2.86 -14.37
CA LYS A 86 -23.12 1.71 -15.14
C LYS A 86 -24.38 1.08 -14.52
N PHE A 87 -24.72 1.44 -13.28
CA PHE A 87 -25.96 0.99 -12.65
C PHE A 87 -27.12 1.89 -13.08
N GLU A 88 -28.32 1.32 -13.21
CA GLU A 88 -29.53 2.08 -13.55
C GLU A 88 -29.89 3.12 -12.47
N LYS A 89 -29.61 2.79 -11.21
CA LYS A 89 -29.88 3.62 -10.04
C LYS A 89 -28.65 3.74 -9.12
N PRO A 90 -27.65 4.56 -9.49
CA PRO A 90 -26.39 4.66 -8.75
C PRO A 90 -26.55 5.02 -7.26
N GLU A 91 -27.58 5.78 -6.92
CA GLU A 91 -27.92 6.22 -5.56
C GLU A 91 -28.41 5.09 -4.63
N GLU A 92 -28.95 4.01 -5.19
CA GLU A 92 -29.39 2.82 -4.44
C GLU A 92 -28.26 1.78 -4.27
N VAL A 93 -27.08 2.01 -4.88
CA VAL A 93 -25.96 1.07 -4.84
C VAL A 93 -25.22 1.18 -3.51
N LEU A 94 -25.11 0.06 -2.79
CA LEU A 94 -24.25 -0.04 -1.62
C LEU A 94 -22.78 -0.18 -2.05
N ILE A 95 -21.91 0.67 -1.53
CA ILE A 95 -20.47 0.57 -1.77
C ILE A 95 -19.84 -0.28 -0.67
N PHE A 96 -19.17 -1.34 -1.08
CA PHE A 96 -18.55 -2.32 -0.18
C PHE A 96 -17.04 -2.34 -0.38
N PHE A 97 -16.32 -1.72 0.56
CA PHE A 97 -14.87 -1.76 0.57
C PHE A 97 -14.37 -3.10 1.12
N SER A 98 -13.50 -3.78 0.37
CA SER A 98 -12.91 -5.06 0.75
C SER A 98 -11.39 -4.94 0.85
N ALA A 99 -10.84 -5.35 1.99
CA ALA A 99 -9.41 -5.39 2.26
C ALA A 99 -9.01 -6.78 2.78
N HIS A 100 -7.74 -7.16 2.61
CA HIS A 100 -7.23 -8.38 3.21
C HIS A 100 -7.18 -8.26 4.74
N GLY A 101 -7.66 -9.28 5.45
CA GLY A 101 -7.50 -9.34 6.90
C GLY A 101 -6.04 -9.56 7.29
N VAL A 102 -5.68 -9.04 8.46
CA VAL A 102 -4.42 -9.34 9.15
C VAL A 102 -4.72 -10.15 10.41
N PRO A 103 -3.79 -11.01 10.89
CA PRO A 103 -3.93 -11.66 12.19
C PRO A 103 -4.22 -10.63 13.30
N VAL A 104 -5.14 -10.95 14.20
CA VAL A 104 -5.53 -10.06 15.32
C VAL A 104 -4.32 -9.67 16.17
N SER A 105 -3.38 -10.60 16.36
CA SER A 105 -2.13 -10.34 17.07
C SER A 105 -1.29 -9.21 16.47
N TYR A 106 -1.37 -8.97 15.16
CA TYR A 106 -0.63 -7.88 14.53
C TYR A 106 -1.19 -6.51 14.91
N ASP A 107 -2.51 -6.39 15.02
CA ASP A 107 -3.20 -5.18 15.49
C ASP A 107 -2.96 -4.98 17.01
N GLU A 108 -3.25 -6.00 17.80
CA GLU A 108 -3.28 -5.89 19.28
C GLU A 108 -1.91 -5.93 19.95
N ASN A 109 -0.95 -6.71 19.42
CA ASN A 109 0.33 -6.94 20.10
C ASN A 109 1.51 -6.26 19.38
N ASP A 110 1.50 -6.24 18.05
CA ASP A 110 2.64 -5.76 17.25
C ASP A 110 2.47 -4.31 16.74
N GLY A 111 1.29 -3.71 16.94
CA GLY A 111 0.99 -2.33 16.56
C GLY A 111 1.01 -2.10 15.05
N ASP A 112 0.51 -3.06 14.26
CA ASP A 112 0.41 -2.94 12.81
C ASP A 112 -0.61 -1.86 12.41
N PRO A 113 -0.19 -0.74 11.77
CA PRO A 113 -1.07 0.37 11.45
C PRO A 113 -2.01 0.08 10.27
N TYR A 114 -1.93 -1.11 9.66
CA TYR A 114 -2.65 -1.43 8.42
C TYR A 114 -4.15 -1.13 8.49
N LYS A 115 -4.81 -1.51 9.58
CA LYS A 115 -6.26 -1.29 9.75
C LYS A 115 -6.60 0.20 9.77
N ASP A 116 -5.91 0.98 10.59
CA ASP A 116 -6.12 2.43 10.69
C ASP A 116 -5.84 3.13 9.36
N GLN A 117 -4.80 2.70 8.64
CA GLN A 117 -4.47 3.23 7.31
C GLN A 117 -5.55 2.89 6.27
N ILE A 118 -6.16 1.69 6.34
CA ILE A 118 -7.29 1.32 5.47
C ILE A 118 -8.51 2.19 5.79
N GLU A 119 -8.86 2.37 7.05
CA GLU A 119 -10.01 3.17 7.48
C GLU A 119 -9.87 4.63 7.04
N GLU A 120 -8.69 5.22 7.26
CA GLU A 120 -8.41 6.57 6.79
C GLU A 120 -8.38 6.67 5.26
N CYS A 121 -7.81 5.69 4.57
CA CYS A 121 -7.81 5.67 3.11
C CYS A 121 -9.23 5.69 2.55
N ILE A 122 -10.13 4.87 3.10
CA ILE A 122 -11.54 4.84 2.72
C ILE A 122 -12.20 6.19 2.99
N TYR A 123 -11.96 6.78 4.17
CA TYR A 123 -12.46 8.11 4.50
C TYR A 123 -12.03 9.17 3.47
N LEU A 124 -10.74 9.17 3.08
CA LEU A 124 -10.22 10.11 2.09
C LEU A 124 -10.81 9.90 0.69
N ILE A 125 -10.94 8.65 0.25
CA ILE A 125 -11.59 8.30 -1.04
C ILE A 125 -13.04 8.80 -1.06
N MET A 126 -13.79 8.56 0.02
CA MET A 126 -15.17 8.98 0.13
C MET A 126 -15.33 10.50 0.21
N ARG A 127 -14.34 11.20 0.79
CA ARG A 127 -14.34 12.67 0.85
C ARG A 127 -14.05 13.32 -0.50
N GLU A 128 -13.24 12.69 -1.35
CA GLU A 128 -12.90 13.23 -2.68
C GLU A 128 -14.17 13.35 -3.55
N HIS A 129 -15.15 12.45 -3.39
CA HIS A 129 -16.43 12.52 -4.08
C HIS A 129 -17.59 12.53 -3.07
N SER A 130 -18.06 13.72 -2.68
CA SER A 130 -19.18 13.93 -1.73
C SER A 130 -20.56 13.40 -2.18
N ARG A 131 -20.63 12.64 -3.28
CA ARG A 131 -21.87 12.18 -3.94
C ARG A 131 -22.08 10.67 -3.90
N VAL A 132 -21.24 9.93 -3.19
CA VAL A 132 -21.37 8.47 -3.13
C VAL A 132 -22.35 8.04 -2.04
N GLY A 133 -23.17 7.05 -2.37
CA GLY A 133 -24.28 6.54 -1.56
C GLY A 133 -23.88 6.00 -0.18
N PRO A 134 -24.83 5.44 0.58
CA PRO A 134 -24.58 4.99 1.95
C PRO A 134 -23.42 3.99 2.00
N VAL A 135 -22.44 4.26 2.87
CA VAL A 135 -21.30 3.38 3.11
C VAL A 135 -21.58 2.53 4.32
N GLN A 136 -21.43 1.21 4.18
CA GLN A 136 -21.51 0.30 5.31
C GLN A 136 -20.17 -0.43 5.49
N TRP A 137 -19.60 -0.27 6.68
CA TRP A 137 -18.44 -1.03 7.12
C TRP A 137 -18.91 -2.32 7.76
N LEU A 138 -18.45 -3.47 7.27
CA LEU A 138 -18.80 -4.76 7.84
C LEU A 138 -17.56 -5.65 7.98
N LYS A 139 -17.32 -6.08 9.22
CA LYS A 139 -16.51 -7.25 9.58
C LYS A 139 -17.47 -8.39 9.98
N PRO A 140 -17.12 -9.68 9.82
CA PRO A 140 -15.98 -10.27 9.12
C PRO A 140 -16.40 -11.04 7.83
N TYR A 141 -15.40 -11.51 7.06
CA TYR A 141 -15.50 -12.27 5.80
C TYR A 141 -16.52 -11.78 4.76
N THR A 142 -16.01 -11.32 3.61
CA THR A 142 -16.80 -10.85 2.46
C THR A 142 -17.99 -11.75 2.12
N ASN A 143 -17.85 -13.08 2.16
CA ASN A 143 -18.93 -14.01 1.86
C ASN A 143 -20.08 -13.99 2.88
N GLU A 144 -19.81 -13.94 4.18
CA GLU A 144 -20.85 -13.90 5.23
C GLU A 144 -21.61 -12.57 5.17
N VAL A 145 -20.87 -11.48 5.02
CA VAL A 145 -21.43 -10.13 4.84
C VAL A 145 -22.32 -10.06 3.60
N LEU A 146 -21.90 -10.64 2.48
CA LEU A 146 -22.70 -10.65 1.26
C LEU A 146 -24.03 -11.38 1.46
N VAL A 147 -24.03 -12.51 2.17
CA VAL A 147 -25.27 -13.24 2.50
C VAL A 147 -26.17 -12.40 3.41
N GLU A 148 -25.61 -11.73 4.41
CA GLU A 148 -26.36 -10.85 5.30
C GLU A 148 -26.97 -9.65 4.56
N LEU A 149 -26.20 -8.99 3.69
CA LEU A 149 -26.66 -7.88 2.87
C LEU A 149 -27.79 -8.31 1.93
N GLY A 150 -27.67 -9.49 1.31
CA GLY A 150 -28.74 -10.08 0.51
C GLY A 150 -30.01 -10.32 1.33
N ARG A 151 -29.89 -10.85 2.56
CA ARG A 151 -31.02 -11.02 3.48
C ARG A 151 -31.66 -9.69 3.92
N LYS A 152 -30.87 -8.63 4.03
CA LYS A 152 -31.34 -7.26 4.31
C LYS A 152 -31.97 -6.57 3.08
N GLY A 153 -32.03 -7.25 1.93
CA GLY A 153 -32.68 -6.73 0.73
C GLY A 153 -31.80 -5.82 -0.12
N VAL A 154 -30.48 -5.81 0.08
CA VAL A 154 -29.55 -5.08 -0.81
C VAL A 154 -29.56 -5.77 -2.18
N LYS A 155 -30.01 -5.04 -3.21
CA LYS A 155 -30.14 -5.55 -4.58
C LYS A 155 -28.98 -5.17 -5.49
N SER A 156 -28.25 -4.10 -5.14
CA SER A 156 -27.17 -3.54 -5.94
C SER A 156 -25.97 -3.25 -5.03
N LEU A 157 -24.81 -3.78 -5.41
CA LEU A 157 -23.58 -3.67 -4.63
C LEU A 157 -22.40 -3.38 -5.56
N LEU A 158 -21.55 -2.43 -5.18
CA LEU A 158 -20.25 -2.20 -5.81
C LEU A 158 -19.14 -2.58 -4.84
N ALA A 159 -18.45 -3.69 -5.13
CA ALA A 159 -17.29 -4.11 -4.36
C ALA A 159 -16.03 -3.35 -4.80
N VAL A 160 -15.37 -2.67 -3.87
CA VAL A 160 -14.17 -1.86 -4.10
C VAL A 160 -12.99 -2.50 -3.34
N PRO A 161 -12.06 -3.16 -4.05
CA PRO A 161 -10.90 -3.75 -3.40
C PRO A 161 -9.87 -2.67 -3.04
N ILE A 162 -9.63 -2.45 -1.76
CA ILE A 162 -8.50 -1.63 -1.27
C ILE A 162 -7.31 -2.57 -1.07
N ARG A 163 -6.60 -2.86 -2.16
CA ARG A 163 -5.48 -3.84 -2.17
C ARG A 163 -4.38 -3.48 -3.16
N GLU A 164 -3.35 -4.33 -3.17
CA GLU A 164 -2.15 -4.28 -4.01
C GLU A 164 -2.42 -3.96 -5.50
N LEU A 165 -1.59 -3.06 -6.04
CA LEU A 165 -1.62 -2.56 -7.41
C LEU A 165 -1.55 -3.67 -8.48
N GLY A 166 -0.86 -4.77 -8.20
CA GLY A 166 -0.51 -5.80 -9.19
C GLY A 166 -1.66 -6.72 -9.64
N ARG A 167 -2.85 -6.63 -9.05
CA ARG A 167 -3.98 -7.53 -9.36
C ARG A 167 -5.30 -6.81 -9.68
N VAL A 168 -5.27 -5.51 -9.94
CA VAL A 168 -6.46 -4.74 -10.31
C VAL A 168 -6.23 -4.06 -11.66
N PRO A 169 -6.58 -4.72 -12.79
CA PRO A 169 -6.57 -4.10 -14.11
C PRO A 169 -7.40 -2.80 -14.16
N ALA A 170 -8.39 -2.66 -13.27
CA ALA A 170 -9.24 -1.49 -13.13
C ALA A 170 -8.56 -0.26 -12.49
N LEU A 171 -7.38 -0.41 -11.87
CA LEU A 171 -6.54 0.75 -11.47
C LEU A 171 -5.79 1.36 -12.64
N GLY A 172 -6.09 0.91 -13.87
CA GLY A 172 -5.60 1.40 -15.16
C GLY A 172 -4.74 2.63 -15.00
N CYS A 173 -3.44 2.39 -14.82
CA CYS A 173 -2.48 3.33 -14.26
C CYS A 173 -2.60 4.69 -14.94
N THR A 174 -3.42 5.57 -14.37
CA THR A 174 -3.68 6.87 -14.96
C THR A 174 -2.34 7.60 -15.00
N SER A 175 -2.10 8.41 -16.03
CA SER A 175 -0.87 9.19 -16.12
C SER A 175 -0.66 10.04 -14.86
N SER A 176 -1.75 10.56 -14.27
CA SER A 176 -1.75 11.25 -12.98
C SER A 176 -1.27 10.38 -11.83
N PHE A 177 -1.70 9.12 -11.74
CA PHE A 177 -1.26 8.20 -10.69
C PHE A 177 0.22 7.81 -10.83
N ILE A 178 0.66 7.52 -12.05
CA ILE A 178 2.07 7.19 -12.33
C ILE A 178 2.96 8.39 -11.96
N THR A 179 2.56 9.59 -12.36
CA THR A 179 3.29 10.83 -12.03
C THR A 179 3.34 11.05 -10.53
N ASP A 180 2.22 10.87 -9.83
CA ASP A 180 2.13 10.99 -8.38
C ASP A 180 3.02 9.97 -7.65
N LEU A 181 3.14 8.73 -8.13
CA LEU A 181 4.11 7.78 -7.58
C LEU A 181 5.56 8.16 -7.89
N ALA A 182 5.84 8.70 -9.08
CA ALA A 182 7.17 9.16 -9.45
C ALA A 182 7.60 10.34 -8.55
N ASP A 183 6.69 11.27 -8.28
CA ASP A 183 6.90 12.39 -7.37
C ASP A 183 7.21 11.88 -5.95
N ALA A 184 6.50 10.86 -5.47
CA ALA A 184 6.80 10.24 -4.17
C ALA A 184 8.23 9.68 -4.11
N VAL A 185 8.73 9.10 -5.21
CA VAL A 185 10.13 8.64 -5.30
C VAL A 185 11.09 9.82 -5.28
N VAL A 186 10.82 10.88 -6.04
CA VAL A 186 11.66 12.08 -6.08
C VAL A 186 11.72 12.78 -4.72
N GLU A 187 10.60 12.90 -4.02
CA GLU A 187 10.49 13.45 -2.66
C GLU A 187 11.25 12.62 -1.63
N ALA A 188 11.36 11.30 -1.83
CA ALA A 188 12.07 10.40 -0.94
C ALA A 188 13.60 10.42 -1.16
N LEU A 189 14.09 10.78 -2.35
CA LEU A 189 15.52 10.75 -2.67
C LEU A 189 16.42 11.59 -1.72
N PRO A 190 16.02 12.80 -1.28
CA PRO A 190 16.83 13.60 -0.35
C PRO A 190 17.03 12.96 1.03
N SER A 191 16.12 12.09 1.48
CA SER A 191 16.21 11.43 2.80
C SER A 191 17.01 10.13 2.77
N ALA A 192 17.56 9.74 1.62
CA ALA A 192 18.34 8.52 1.47
C ALA A 192 19.60 8.57 2.35
N LYS A 193 19.73 7.59 3.25
CA LYS A 193 20.88 7.42 4.15
C LYS A 193 21.41 6.01 4.04
N SER A 194 22.70 5.82 4.26
CA SER A 194 23.24 4.46 4.28
C SER A 194 22.74 3.71 5.52
N LEU A 195 22.55 2.39 5.37
CA LEU A 195 22.17 1.51 6.47
C LEU A 195 23.24 1.43 7.57
N SER A 196 24.50 1.68 7.22
CA SER A 196 25.60 1.87 8.18
C SER A 196 25.36 3.05 9.13
N ILE A 197 24.92 4.21 8.61
CA ILE A 197 24.66 5.41 9.42
C ILE A 197 23.44 5.21 10.34
N LEU A 198 22.40 4.52 9.87
CA LEU A 198 21.22 4.22 10.70
C LEU A 198 21.57 3.37 11.93
N ARG A 199 22.59 2.51 11.83
CA ARG A 199 23.07 1.66 12.92
C ARG A 199 23.83 2.45 13.99
N GLU A 200 24.54 3.51 13.61
CA GLU A 200 25.27 4.38 14.55
C GLU A 200 24.29 5.26 15.34
N THR A 201 23.31 5.85 14.67
CA THR A 201 22.27 6.67 15.33
C THR A 201 21.37 5.87 16.28
N ALA A 202 21.08 4.60 15.98
CA ALA A 202 20.27 3.75 16.85
C ALA A 202 21.02 3.30 18.12
N LYS A 203 22.36 3.20 18.06
CA LYS A 203 23.20 2.89 19.22
C LYS A 203 23.34 4.07 20.18
N GLU A 204 23.31 5.30 19.69
CA GLU A 204 23.38 6.49 20.55
C GLU A 204 22.08 6.77 21.30
N SER A 205 20.93 6.34 20.78
CA SER A 205 19.62 6.48 21.44
C SER A 205 19.34 5.46 22.54
N ASP A 206 20.06 4.33 22.58
CA ASP A 206 19.97 3.29 23.62
C ASP A 206 20.89 3.56 24.83
N CYS A 207 21.64 4.68 24.82
CA CYS A 207 22.52 5.11 25.90
C CYS A 207 22.03 6.38 26.63
N ARG A 208 20.72 6.68 26.59
CA ARG A 208 20.12 7.75 27.41
C ARG A 208 18.87 7.28 28.13
#